data_AF-A0A957C344-F1
#
_entry.id   AF-A0A957C344-F1
#
_cell.length_a   1.000
_cell.length_b   1.000
_cell.length_c   1.000
_cell.angle_alpha   90.00
_cell.angle_beta   90.00
_cell.angle_gamma   90.00
#
_symmetry.space_group_name_H-M   'P 1'
#
loop_
_entity.id
_entity.type
_entity.pdbx_description
1 polymer ?
#
loop_
_entity_poly.entity_id
_entity_poly.type
_entity_poly.pdbx_seq_one_letter_code
_entity_poly.pdbx_strand_id
1 'polypeptide(L)' 'RDYREIEKTTLATAFLDELSTTEALVDFCGTMAELGITHVIFNMPDAQGLRNIEAISEKVIPQVKDL' A
#
# COMPACT_ATOMS: atom_id res chain seq x y z
N ARG A 1 22.06 -7.64 -14.05
CA ARG A 1 21.52 -6.33 -13.62
C ARG A 1 22.12 -6.03 -12.27
N ASP A 2 22.46 -4.78 -11.99
CA ASP A 2 22.82 -4.37 -10.63
C ASP A 2 21.59 -4.59 -9.73
N TYR A 3 21.78 -5.09 -8.51
CA TYR A 3 20.67 -5.32 -7.58
C TYR A 3 19.89 -4.04 -7.26
N ARG A 4 20.55 -2.89 -7.38
CA ARG A 4 19.96 -1.55 -7.20
C ARG A 4 19.06 -1.14 -8.37
N GLU A 5 19.21 -1.76 -9.53
CA GLU A 5 18.42 -1.49 -10.75
C GLU A 5 17.26 -2.46 -10.93
N ILE A 6 17.12 -3.43 -10.03
CA ILE A 6 16.01 -4.39 -10.06
C ILE A 6 14.81 -3.73 -9.40
N GLU A 7 13.70 -3.67 -10.12
CA GLU A 7 12.40 -3.32 -9.56
C GLU A 7 12.03 -4.32 -8.47
N LYS A 8 11.65 -3.82 -7.29
CA LYS A 8 11.29 -4.67 -6.16
C LYS A 8 9.81 -4.46 -5.84
N THR A 9 9.11 -5.57 -5.82
CA THR A 9 7.67 -5.62 -5.56
C THR A 9 7.41 -6.42 -4.29
N THR A 10 6.44 -5.98 -3.50
CA THR A 10 5.93 -6.75 -2.35
C THR A 10 4.43 -6.97 -2.46
N LEU A 11 3.95 -8.03 -1.81
CA LEU A 11 2.52 -8.34 -1.66
C LEU A 11 2.18 -8.27 -0.17
N ALA A 12 1.13 -7.52 0.14
CA ALA A 12 0.59 -7.42 1.50
C ALA A 12 -0.93 -7.57 1.48
N THR A 13 -1.50 -7.98 2.61
CA THR A 13 -2.95 -7.99 2.79
C THR A 13 -3.38 -6.69 3.44
N ALA A 14 -4.28 -5.96 2.78
CA ALA A 14 -4.93 -4.78 3.35
C ALA A 14 -6.25 -5.20 3.97
N PHE A 15 -6.33 -5.13 5.30
CA PHE A 15 -7.61 -5.10 6.01
C PHE A 15 -8.03 -3.63 6.14
N LEU A 16 -9.31 -3.32 6.06
CA LEU A 16 -9.81 -1.96 6.33
C LEU A 16 -10.85 -2.05 7.45
N ASP A 17 -10.35 -2.45 8.61
CA ASP A 17 -11.09 -2.72 9.84
C ASP A 17 -10.20 -2.39 11.05
N GLU A 18 -10.44 -3.02 12.20
CA GLU A 18 -9.64 -2.81 13.41
C GLU A 18 -8.19 -3.33 13.28
N LEU A 19 -7.90 -4.23 12.35
CA LEU A 19 -6.58 -4.82 12.16
C LEU A 19 -5.67 -3.96 11.29
N SER A 20 -6.23 -3.15 10.39
CA SER A 20 -5.45 -2.24 9.54
C SER A 20 -6.30 -1.04 9.12
N THR A 21 -5.79 0.15 9.40
CA THR A 21 -6.43 1.43 9.04
C THR A 21 -5.77 2.04 7.81
N THR A 22 -6.39 3.08 7.25
CA THR A 22 -5.79 3.84 6.14
C THR A 22 -4.45 4.47 6.50
N GLU A 23 -4.28 4.90 7.75
CA GLU A 23 -3.01 5.44 8.26
C GLU A 23 -1.92 4.36 8.30
N ALA A 24 -2.27 3.16 8.80
CA ALA A 24 -1.34 2.04 8.83
C ALA A 24 -0.87 1.63 7.42
N LEU A 25 -1.73 1.75 6.40
CA LEU A 25 -1.35 1.50 5.00
C LEU A 25 -0.40 2.57 4.45
N VAL A 26 -0.59 3.85 4.82
CA VAL A 26 0.34 4.93 4.45
C VAL A 26 1.73 4.69 5.06
N ASP A 27 1.77 4.37 6.36
CA ASP A 27 3.02 4.07 7.07
C ASP A 27 3.74 2.85 6.48
N PHE A 28 2.96 1.82 6.11
CA PHE A 28 3.50 0.65 5.42
C PHE A 28 4.14 1.03 4.08
N CYS A 29 3.48 1.82 3.24
CA CYS A 29 4.03 2.28 1.97
C CYS A 29 5.31 3.11 2.16
N GLY A 30 5.35 4.00 3.15
CA GLY A 30 6.56 4.75 3.50
C GLY A 30 7.73 3.84 3.89
N THR A 31 7.47 2.85 4.75
CA THR A 31 8.48 1.86 5.14
C THR A 31 9.00 1.07 3.93
N MET A 32 8.11 0.69 3.00
CA MET A 32 8.49 -0.03 1.78
C MET A 32 9.36 0.85 0.86
N ALA A 33 9.03 2.14 0.72
CA ALA A 33 9.82 3.09 -0.05
C ALA A 33 11.24 3.26 0.53
N GLU A 34 11.37 3.37 1.85
CA GLU A 34 12.68 3.43 2.55
C GLU A 34 13.53 2.18 2.32
N LEU A 35 12.90 1.01 2.16
CA LEU A 35 13.57 -0.26 1.82
C LEU A 35 13.88 -0.40 0.32
N GLY A 36 13.49 0.58 -0.49
CA GLY A 36 13.67 0.58 -1.95
C GLY A 36 12.75 -0.40 -2.67
N ILE A 37 11.57 -0.68 -2.09
CA ILE A 37 10.45 -1.34 -2.77
C ILE A 37 9.71 -0.26 -3.56
N THR A 38 9.53 -0.50 -4.85
CA THR A 38 8.92 0.47 -5.78
C THR A 38 7.48 0.13 -6.13
N HIS A 39 7.06 -1.12 -5.88
CA HIS A 39 5.67 -1.55 -6.07
C HIS A 39 5.14 -2.33 -4.88
N VAL A 40 3.94 -1.94 -4.44
CA VAL A 40 3.18 -2.66 -3.41
C VAL A 40 1.87 -3.13 -4.03
N ILE A 41 1.61 -4.42 -3.94
CA ILE A 41 0.33 -5.02 -4.32
C ILE A 41 -0.43 -5.35 -3.05
N PHE A 42 -1.69 -4.92 -2.96
CA PHE A 42 -2.56 -5.28 -1.85
C PHE A 42 -3.62 -6.28 -2.30
N ASN A 43 -3.66 -7.44 -1.66
CA ASN A 43 -4.87 -8.25 -1.68
C ASN A 43 -5.80 -7.76 -0.57
N MET A 44 -7.07 -7.55 -0.90
CA MET A 44 -8.07 -7.07 0.05
C MET A 44 -9.19 -8.11 0.15
N PRO A 45 -9.35 -8.79 1.30
CA PRO A 45 -10.35 -9.84 1.48
C PRO A 45 -11.79 -9.35 1.30
N ASP A 46 -12.04 -8.06 1.52
CA ASP A 46 -13.35 -7.42 1.46
C ASP A 46 -13.50 -6.38 0.34
N ALA A 47 -12.75 -6.55 -0.76
CA ALA A 47 -12.72 -5.65 -1.91
C ALA A 47 -14.08 -5.39 -2.58
N GLN A 48 -15.08 -6.26 -2.36
CA GLN A 48 -16.45 -6.04 -2.84
C GLN A 48 -17.12 -4.80 -2.22
N GLY A 49 -16.63 -4.32 -1.08
CA GLY A 49 -17.12 -3.10 -0.45
C GLY A 49 -16.56 -1.86 -1.14
N LEU A 50 -17.38 -1.14 -1.92
CA LEU A 50 -16.97 0.11 -2.58
C LEU A 50 -16.35 1.13 -1.61
N ARG A 51 -16.86 1.18 -0.36
CA ARG A 51 -16.36 2.06 0.69
C ARG A 51 -14.85 1.90 0.95
N ASN A 52 -14.32 0.68 0.85
CA ASN A 52 -12.92 0.40 1.11
C ASN A 52 -12.03 0.93 -0.01
N ILE A 53 -12.48 0.76 -1.26
CA ILE A 53 -11.82 1.31 -2.43
C ILE A 53 -11.85 2.84 -2.39
N GLU A 54 -12.99 3.44 -2.04
CA GLU A 54 -13.15 4.89 -1.84
C GLU A 54 -12.21 5.40 -0.74
N ALA A 55 -12.14 4.72 0.41
CA ALA A 55 -11.24 5.09 1.50
C ALA A 55 -9.76 5.06 1.08
N ILE A 56 -9.33 4.05 0.31
CA ILE A 56 -7.97 4.02 -0.25
C ILE A 56 -7.76 5.19 -1.21
N SER A 57 -8.69 5.42 -2.13
CA SER A 57 -8.59 6.49 -3.13
C SER A 57 -8.52 7.88 -2.50
N GLU A 58 -9.32 8.14 -1.47
CA GLU A 58 -9.44 9.45 -0.83
C GLU A 58 -8.39 9.69 0.24
N LYS A 59 -7.99 8.65 0.98
CA LYS A 59 -7.12 8.79 2.16
C LYS A 59 -5.70 8.29 1.93
N VAL A 60 -5.51 7.19 1.20
CA VAL A 60 -4.19 6.56 1.07
C VAL A 60 -3.45 7.13 -0.14
N ILE A 61 -4.03 7.05 -1.34
CA ILE A 61 -3.38 7.43 -2.59
C ILE A 61 -2.77 8.85 -2.57
N PRO A 62 -3.47 9.90 -2.07
CA PRO A 62 -2.92 11.25 -2.06
C PRO A 62 -1.67 11.41 -1.18
N GLN A 63 -1.52 10.58 -0.15
CA GLN A 63 -0.39 10.63 0.78
C GLN A 63 0.82 9.83 0.29
N VAL A 64 0.61 8.84 -0.59
CA VAL A 64 1.69 7.94 -1.06
C VAL A 64 2.14 8.20 -2.50
N LYS A 65 1.46 9.07 -3.24
CA LYS A 65 1.72 9.31 -4.68
C LYS A 65 3.13 9.83 -5.01
N ASP A 66 3.78 10.48 -4.05
CA ASP A 66 5.09 11.13 -4.20
C ASP A 66 6.20 10.38 -3.43
N LEU A 67 5.90 9.17 -2.93
CA LEU A 67 6.89 8.27 -2.29
C LEU A 67 7.82 7.62 -3.32
#